data_AF-A0A969YLN1-F1
#
_entry.id   AF-A0A969YLN1-F1
#
_cell.length_a   1.000
_cell.length_b   1.000
_cell.length_c   1.000
_cell.angle_alpha   90.00
_cell.angle_beta   90.00
_cell.angle_gamma   90.00
#
_symmetry.space_group_name_H-M   'P 1'
#
loop_
_entity.id
_entity.type
_entity.pdbx_description
1 polymer ?
#
loop_
_entity_poly.entity_id
_entity_poly.type
_entity_poly.pdbx_seq_one_letter_code
_entity_poly.pdbx_strand_id
1 'polypeptide(L)' 'MEDQDRYQRGWEKLKEVDGEAGERVIESLGDIAPDFARYLIEFPFGDIYSRPALDLKSREIAVVAA' A
#
# COMPACT_ATOMS: atom_id res chain seq x y z
N MET A 1 -16.85 -8.56 4.95
CA MET A 1 -17.14 -7.31 4.21
C MET A 1 -16.09 -6.22 4.49
N GLU A 2 -15.42 -6.21 5.65
CA GLU A 2 -14.29 -5.29 5.95
C GLU A 2 -13.02 -5.52 5.13
N ASP A 3 -12.67 -6.76 4.78
CA ASP A 3 -11.40 -7.02 4.05
C ASP A 3 -11.38 -6.50 2.62
N GLN A 4 -12.51 -6.56 1.90
CA GLN A 4 -12.59 -5.98 0.54
C GLN A 4 -12.41 -4.45 0.59
N ASP A 5 -12.88 -3.80 1.66
CA ASP A 5 -12.72 -2.37 1.87
C ASP A 5 -11.26 -1.99 2.13
N ARG A 6 -10.53 -2.79 2.94
CA ARG A 6 -9.09 -2.57 3.22
C ARG A 6 -8.22 -2.75 1.98
N TYR A 7 -8.42 -3.85 1.23
CA TYR A 7 -7.63 -4.11 0.03
C TYR A 7 -7.88 -3.04 -1.05
N GLN A 8 -9.15 -2.70 -1.31
CA GLN A 8 -9.49 -1.71 -2.33
C GLN A 8 -8.90 -0.34 -2.01
N ARG A 9 -9.06 0.13 -0.76
CA ARG A 9 -8.49 1.40 -0.30
C ARG A 9 -6.96 1.40 -0.40
N GLY A 10 -6.33 0.29 -0.01
CA GLY A 10 -4.88 0.14 -0.13
C GLY A 10 -4.41 0.17 -1.58
N TRP A 11 -5.16 -0.46 -2.49
CA TRP A 11 -4.83 -0.50 -3.91
C TRP A 11 -4.92 0.89 -4.55
N GLU A 12 -5.97 1.65 -4.23
CA GLU A 12 -6.10 3.05 -4.65
C GLU A 12 -4.96 3.92 -4.11
N LYS A 13 -4.59 3.72 -2.84
CA LYS A 13 -3.50 4.46 -2.22
C LYS A 13 -2.13 4.10 -2.81
N LEU A 14 -1.85 2.83 -3.08
CA LEU A 14 -0.64 2.40 -3.80
C LEU A 14 -0.52 3.12 -5.14
N LYS A 15 -1.60 3.18 -5.92
CA LYS A 15 -1.62 3.84 -7.23
C LYS A 15 -1.35 5.34 -7.15
N GLU A 16 -1.83 5.99 -6.09
CA GLU A 16 -1.57 7.41 -5.83
C GLU A 16 -0.09 7.67 -5.47
N VAL A 17 0.54 6.76 -4.72
CA VAL A 17 1.90 6.94 -4.20
C VAL A 17 2.96 6.45 -5.19
N ASP A 18 2.86 5.20 -5.63
CA ASP A 18 3.90 4.49 -6.39
C ASP A 18 3.51 4.18 -7.85
N GLY A 19 2.21 4.27 -8.17
CA GLY A 19 1.68 3.99 -9.51
C GLY A 19 2.13 2.63 -10.06
N GLU A 20 2.57 2.60 -11.32
CA GLU A 20 2.99 1.37 -11.99
C GLU A 20 4.18 0.66 -11.32
N ALA A 21 5.03 1.40 -10.59
CA ALA A 21 6.16 0.78 -9.90
C ALA A 21 5.68 -0.10 -8.75
N GLY A 22 4.71 0.37 -7.97
CA GLY A 22 4.07 -0.40 -6.92
C GLY A 22 3.35 -1.62 -7.46
N GLU A 23 2.60 -1.47 -8.55
CA GLU A 23 1.90 -2.58 -9.22
C GLU A 23 2.88 -3.70 -9.62
N ARG A 24 4.00 -3.36 -10.25
CA ARG A 24 5.03 -4.34 -10.65
C ARG A 24 5.61 -5.12 -9.47
N VAL A 25 5.79 -4.47 -8.32
CA VAL A 25 6.29 -5.14 -7.11
C VAL A 25 5.27 -6.18 -6.63
N ILE A 26 3.99 -5.82 -6.59
CA ILE A 26 2.93 -6.73 -6.15
C ILE A 26 2.76 -7.90 -7.11
N GLU A 27 2.81 -7.65 -8.43
CA GLU A 27 2.79 -8.70 -9.45
C GLU A 27 3.98 -9.65 -9.29
N SER A 28 5.19 -9.13 -9.05
CA SER A 28 6.38 -9.97 -8.84
C SER A 28 6.28 -10.88 -7.62
N LEU A 29 5.48 -10.50 -6.63
CA LEU A 29 5.23 -11.29 -5.41
C LEU A 29 4.06 -12.28 -5.58
N GLY A 30 3.20 -12.11 -6.57
CA GLY A 30 1.97 -12.91 -6.74
C GLY A 30 2.24 -14.41 -6.87
N ASP A 31 3.28 -14.78 -7.62
CA ASP A 31 3.64 -16.19 -7.84
C ASP A 31 4.53 -16.79 -6.74
N ILE A 32 5.08 -15.95 -5.87
CA ILE A 32 6.06 -16.35 -4.84
C ILE A 32 5.41 -16.38 -3.45
N ALA A 33 4.69 -15.33 -3.10
CA ALA A 33 4.11 -15.09 -1.78
C ALA A 33 2.81 -14.27 -1.91
N PRO A 34 1.73 -14.86 -2.45
CA PRO A 34 0.48 -14.14 -2.75
C PRO A 34 -0.16 -13.51 -1.50
N ASP A 35 -0.11 -14.18 -0.35
CA ASP A 35 -0.65 -13.63 0.90
C ASP A 35 0.17 -12.42 1.38
N PHE A 36 1.49 -12.44 1.18
CA PHE A 36 2.35 -11.31 1.51
C PHE A 36 2.09 -10.12 0.58
N ALA A 37 1.90 -10.38 -0.71
CA ALA A 37 1.49 -9.37 -1.68
C ALA A 37 0.18 -8.70 -1.24
N ARG A 38 -0.80 -9.49 -0.79
CA ARG A 38 -2.06 -8.99 -0.23
C ARG A 38 -1.84 -8.15 1.03
N TYR A 39 -1.01 -8.61 1.97
CA TYR A 39 -0.74 -7.88 3.21
C TYR A 39 -0.03 -6.54 2.99
N LEU A 40 0.85 -6.45 1.99
CA LEU A 40 1.49 -5.19 1.60
C LEU A 40 0.47 -4.15 1.12
N ILE A 41 -0.63 -4.58 0.50
CA ILE A 41 -1.71 -3.68 0.10
C ILE A 41 -2.59 -3.30 1.28
N GLU A 42 -3.07 -4.29 2.04
CA GLU A 42 -4.06 -4.06 3.09
C GLU A 42 -3.52 -3.24 4.25
N PHE A 43 -2.29 -3.52 4.72
CA PHE A 43 -1.78 -2.90 5.94
C PHE A 43 -1.03 -1.58 5.69
N PRO A 44 0.13 -1.53 5.02
CA PRO A 44 0.82 -0.27 4.74
C PRO A 44 -0.08 0.73 4.01
N PHE A 45 -0.65 0.35 2.87
CA PHE A 45 -1.42 1.29 2.06
C PHE A 45 -2.84 1.47 2.58
N GLY A 46 -3.55 0.38 2.88
CA GLY A 46 -4.95 0.41 3.30
C GLY A 46 -5.19 0.96 4.71
N ASP A 47 -4.27 0.73 5.66
CA ASP A 47 -4.47 1.12 7.05
C ASP A 47 -3.53 2.25 7.52
N ILE A 48 -2.28 2.31 7.04
CA ILE A 48 -1.28 3.29 7.53
C ILE A 48 -1.30 4.57 6.69
N TYR A 49 -1.13 4.45 5.37
CA TYR A 49 -1.10 5.59 4.44
C TYR A 49 -2.45 6.29 4.32
N SER A 50 -3.56 5.58 4.49
CA SER A 50 -4.90 6.18 4.45
C SER A 50 -5.29 7.01 5.68
N ARG A 51 -4.47 7.07 6.75
CA ARG A 51 -4.81 7.87 7.94
C ARG A 51 -4.74 9.38 7.64
N PRO A 52 -5.61 10.21 8.25
CA PRO A 52 -5.66 11.64 7.93
C PRO A 52 -4.61 12.51 8.63
N ALA A 53 -3.85 11.96 9.59
CA ALA A 53 -3.02 12.75 10.50
C ALA A 53 -1.80 13.43 9.85
N LEU A 54 -1.29 12.87 8.75
CA LEU A 54 -0.12 13.38 8.03
C LEU A 54 -0.42 13.40 6.53
N ASP A 55 0.03 14.46 5.86
CA ASP A 55 0.03 14.53 4.40
C ASP A 55 1.02 13.53 3.79
N LEU A 56 0.87 13.27 2.48
CA LEU A 56 1.69 12.28 1.79
C LEU A 56 3.18 12.65 1.84
N LYS A 57 3.51 13.93 1.66
CA LYS A 57 4.90 14.40 1.68
C LYS A 57 5.59 14.10 3.02
N SER A 58 4.93 14.39 4.14
CA SER A 58 5.48 14.14 5.47
C SER A 58 5.66 12.65 5.75
N ARG A 59 4.78 11.80 5.21
CA ARG A 59 4.89 10.33 5.31
C ARG A 59 6.09 9.80 4.55
N GLU A 60 6.27 10.21 3.30
CA GLU A 60 7.40 9.77 2.48
C GLU A 60 8.75 10.19 3.09
N ILE A 61 8.83 11.40 3.67
CA ILE A 61 10.02 11.82 4.41
C ILE A 61 10.31 10.88 5.59
N ALA A 62 9.28 10.46 6.33
CA ALA A 62 9.45 9.52 7.44
C ALA A 62 9.89 8.13 6.97
N VAL A 63 9.40 7.66 5.81
CA VAL A 63 9.81 6.37 5.22
C VAL A 63 11.27 6.40 4.79
N VAL A 64 11.71 7.47 4.13
CA VAL A 64 13.12 7.62 3.71
C VAL A 64 14.08 7.74 4.90
N ALA A 65 13.60 8.25 6.04
CA ALA A 65 14.43 8.46 7.23
C ALA A 65 14.61 7.20 8.11
N ALA A 66 13.80 6.16 7.92
CA ALA A 66 13.83 4.91 8.69
C ALA A 66 14.98 3.99 8.23
#